data_AF-A0A264VNL4-F1
#
_entry.id   AF-A0A264VNL4-F1
#
_cell.length_a   1.000
_cell.length_b   1.000
_cell.length_c   1.000
_cell.angle_alpha   90.00
_cell.angle_beta   90.00
_cell.angle_gamma   90.00
#
_symmetry.space_group_name_H-M   'P 1'
#
loop_
_entity.id
_entity.type
_entity.pdbx_description
1 polymer ?
#
loop_
_entity_poly.entity_id
_entity_poly.type
_entity_poly.pdbx_seq_one_letter_code
_entity_poly.pdbx_strand_id
1 'polypeptide(L)'
;MNQIVTDELHLMFNDMGIKDSLRKILRAIDGIPNVQYLVKDGKVFVFEKLVSLMLSEKSTEPQKALELLAQAYVTPMQAVTDWKIVPYPFEVIGNGNYWVLHHTKFDAVIPKKFDTVGQVQEAMAELLLGRSITPDACELMEPNLFYFEKQVYKSIVSLADIPSDPLAEWDDMTADSVEMLSVEQYIPGHPLLTEIVFTGISEVSGKWQGKLEWMHCAAEHDDEAISSISFLPLERLNADYATTWMPEEDDKQVIAALREYYPELSGINDAALYFLYDEFQMACNQVSGAEPIRDIDFLFYATGAALGVDDDGPAVRDAGKIAVYLLSEGESVETLSQKMTAFVSRDKSLRQLALWRWNVSKFLEIVAQTPKGAGQPIAVFSDLMNVARKYGSTSMTVTQSRSDLG
;
A
#
# COMPACT_ATOMS: atom_id res chain seq x y z
N MET A 1 -19.40 -24.56 35.68
CA MET A 1 -19.98 -23.27 35.25
C MET A 1 -19.14 -22.82 34.06
N ASN A 2 -19.74 -22.73 32.86
CA ASN A 2 -19.01 -22.38 31.64
C ASN A 2 -18.87 -20.86 31.58
N GLN A 3 -17.66 -20.36 31.78
CA GLN A 3 -17.35 -18.97 31.49
C GLN A 3 -16.78 -18.94 30.06
N ILE A 4 -17.64 -18.60 29.11
CA ILE A 4 -17.21 -18.23 27.75
C ILE A 4 -16.78 -16.77 27.87
N VAL A 5 -15.47 -16.51 27.78
CA VAL A 5 -14.97 -15.15 27.59
C VAL A 5 -15.27 -14.78 26.14
N THR A 6 -16.34 -14.02 25.94
CA THR A 6 -16.67 -13.42 24.66
C THR A 6 -15.89 -12.12 24.51
N ASP A 7 -14.79 -12.18 23.77
CA ASP A 7 -14.17 -11.01 23.12
C ASP A 7 -15.09 -10.52 21.98
N GLU A 8 -15.07 -9.21 21.68
CA GLU A 8 -15.70 -8.55 20.53
C GLU A 8 -15.37 -9.26 19.20
N LEU A 9 -14.18 -9.86 19.09
CA LEU A 9 -13.77 -10.72 17.98
C LEU A 9 -14.69 -11.96 17.84
N HIS A 10 -15.13 -12.57 18.94
CA HIS A 10 -15.96 -13.79 18.93
C HIS A 10 -17.39 -13.53 18.43
N LEU A 11 -17.94 -12.34 18.70
CA LEU A 11 -19.22 -11.90 18.14
C LEU A 11 -19.09 -11.59 16.64
N MET A 12 -17.98 -10.97 16.22
CA MET A 12 -17.63 -10.81 14.81
C MET A 12 -17.50 -12.18 14.10
N PHE A 13 -16.87 -13.18 14.73
CA PHE A 13 -16.70 -14.53 14.17
C PHE A 13 -18.00 -15.31 14.02
N ASN A 14 -19.01 -15.10 14.87
CA ASN A 14 -20.29 -15.82 14.76
C ASN A 14 -21.17 -15.28 13.63
N ASP A 15 -21.36 -13.95 13.53
CA ASP A 15 -22.20 -13.36 12.49
C ASP A 15 -21.51 -13.33 11.12
N MET A 16 -20.20 -13.05 11.06
CA MET A 16 -19.44 -13.22 9.82
C MET A 16 -19.25 -14.69 9.47
N GLY A 17 -19.11 -15.60 10.45
CA GLY A 17 -18.92 -17.03 10.20
C GLY A 17 -20.12 -17.70 9.53
N ILE A 18 -21.35 -17.35 9.92
CA ILE A 18 -22.56 -17.87 9.26
C ILE A 18 -22.67 -17.33 7.83
N LYS A 19 -22.45 -16.02 7.63
CA LYS A 19 -22.48 -15.41 6.29
C LYS A 19 -21.38 -15.96 5.40
N ASP A 20 -20.15 -16.07 5.88
CA ASP A 20 -19.03 -16.62 5.11
C ASP A 20 -19.22 -18.09 4.75
N SER A 21 -19.78 -18.88 5.66
CA SER A 21 -20.14 -20.27 5.37
C SER A 21 -21.17 -20.36 4.26
N LEU A 22 -22.21 -19.50 4.31
CA LEU A 22 -23.23 -19.44 3.27
C LEU A 22 -22.66 -18.93 1.94
N ARG A 23 -21.81 -17.88 1.94
CA ARG A 23 -21.11 -17.41 0.73
C ARG A 23 -20.30 -18.52 0.08
N LYS A 24 -19.58 -19.30 0.89
CA LYS A 24 -18.77 -20.44 0.43
C LYS A 24 -19.62 -21.54 -0.20
N ILE A 25 -20.79 -21.85 0.38
CA ILE A 25 -21.74 -22.81 -0.19
C ILE A 25 -22.29 -22.27 -1.51
N LEU A 26 -22.82 -21.04 -1.49
CA LEU A 26 -23.53 -20.45 -2.63
C LEU A 26 -22.66 -20.30 -3.87
N ARG A 27 -21.40 -19.86 -3.69
CA ARG A 27 -20.48 -19.68 -4.81
C ARG A 27 -20.01 -21.00 -5.45
N ALA A 28 -20.19 -22.13 -4.75
CA ALA A 28 -19.82 -23.45 -5.24
C ALA A 28 -20.96 -24.14 -6.00
N ILE A 29 -22.15 -23.55 -6.05
CA ILE A 29 -23.30 -24.09 -6.76
C ILE A 29 -23.18 -23.73 -8.25
N ASP A 30 -23.21 -24.74 -9.10
CA ASP A 30 -23.26 -24.56 -10.55
C ASP A 30 -24.48 -23.71 -10.95
N GLY A 31 -24.23 -22.66 -11.74
CA GLY A 31 -25.25 -21.71 -12.20
C GLY A 31 -25.38 -20.43 -11.36
N ILE A 32 -24.76 -20.36 -10.17
CA ILE A 32 -24.64 -19.12 -9.41
C ILE A 32 -23.32 -18.42 -9.77
N PRO A 33 -23.33 -17.14 -10.20
CA PRO A 33 -22.11 -16.40 -10.47
C PRO A 33 -21.23 -16.28 -9.21
N ASN A 34 -19.98 -16.77 -9.27
CA ASN A 34 -18.98 -16.62 -8.20
C ASN A 34 -18.29 -15.24 -8.26
N VAL A 35 -19.09 -14.17 -8.26
CA VAL A 35 -18.64 -12.77 -8.34
C VAL A 35 -19.56 -11.88 -7.52
N GLN A 36 -19.05 -10.76 -7.00
CA GLN A 36 -19.80 -9.78 -6.21
C GLN A 36 -21.08 -9.33 -6.92
N TYR A 37 -20.95 -9.07 -8.22
CA TYR A 37 -22.06 -8.76 -9.10
C TYR A 37 -21.79 -9.26 -10.52
N LEU A 38 -22.85 -9.43 -11.31
CA LEU A 38 -22.76 -9.74 -12.73
C LEU A 38 -23.85 -8.98 -13.49
N VAL A 39 -23.45 -8.23 -14.52
CA VAL A 39 -24.39 -7.50 -15.37
C VAL A 39 -24.83 -8.38 -16.54
N LYS A 40 -26.15 -8.54 -16.69
CA LYS A 40 -26.76 -9.33 -17.75
C LYS A 40 -28.12 -8.73 -18.14
N ASP A 41 -28.33 -8.55 -19.45
CA ASP A 41 -29.59 -8.06 -20.02
C ASP A 41 -30.09 -6.74 -19.37
N GLY A 42 -29.17 -5.83 -19.04
CA GLY A 42 -29.47 -4.54 -18.42
C GLY A 42 -29.83 -4.60 -16.93
N LYS A 43 -29.74 -5.77 -16.30
CA LYS A 43 -29.91 -5.97 -14.86
C LYS A 43 -28.59 -6.39 -14.21
N VAL A 44 -28.52 -6.23 -12.89
CA VAL A 44 -27.33 -6.56 -12.09
C VAL A 44 -27.70 -7.66 -11.11
N PHE A 45 -27.11 -8.84 -11.27
CA PHE A 45 -27.08 -9.84 -10.22
C PHE A 45 -26.21 -9.32 -9.07
N VAL A 46 -26.69 -9.42 -7.83
CA VAL A 46 -25.94 -9.06 -6.63
C VAL A 46 -25.83 -10.27 -5.71
N PHE A 47 -24.61 -10.71 -5.42
CA PHE A 47 -24.38 -11.91 -4.63
C PHE A 47 -24.88 -11.78 -3.19
N GLU A 48 -24.60 -10.64 -2.55
CA GLU A 48 -25.07 -10.36 -1.18
C GLU A 48 -26.60 -10.30 -1.08
N LYS A 49 -27.30 -9.97 -2.16
CA LYS A 49 -28.77 -10.07 -2.21
C LYS A 49 -29.22 -11.52 -2.15
N LEU A 50 -28.56 -12.41 -2.89
CA LEU A 50 -28.85 -13.84 -2.81
C LEU A 50 -28.58 -14.40 -1.41
N VAL A 51 -27.48 -14.00 -0.78
CA VAL A 51 -27.15 -14.34 0.62
C VAL A 51 -28.29 -13.89 1.55
N SER A 52 -28.74 -12.63 1.43
CA SER A 52 -29.84 -12.09 2.25
C SER A 52 -31.16 -12.84 2.05
N LEU A 53 -31.48 -13.24 0.82
CA LEU A 53 -32.67 -14.03 0.51
C LEU A 53 -32.60 -15.42 1.15
N MET A 54 -31.46 -16.10 1.04
CA MET A 54 -31.25 -17.43 1.63
C MET A 54 -31.30 -17.41 3.16
N LEU A 55 -30.75 -16.36 3.80
CA LEU A 55 -30.86 -16.16 5.25
C LEU A 55 -32.31 -15.97 5.69
N SER A 56 -33.11 -15.23 4.91
CA SER A 56 -34.53 -14.99 5.21
C SER A 56 -35.35 -16.28 5.15
N GLU A 57 -35.02 -17.17 4.22
CA GLU A 57 -35.63 -18.49 4.07
C GLU A 57 -35.06 -19.54 5.06
N LYS A 58 -34.01 -19.19 5.81
CA LYS A 58 -33.27 -20.09 6.71
C LYS A 58 -32.85 -21.41 6.03
N SER A 59 -32.43 -21.32 4.78
CA SER A 59 -32.05 -22.47 3.96
C SER A 59 -30.63 -22.35 3.44
N THR A 60 -29.97 -23.50 3.28
CA THR A 60 -28.67 -23.65 2.61
C THR A 60 -28.77 -24.57 1.39
N GLU A 61 -29.98 -24.96 1.01
CA GLU A 61 -30.22 -25.95 -0.05
C GLU A 61 -29.90 -25.38 -1.44
N PRO A 62 -29.09 -26.07 -2.26
CA PRO A 62 -28.72 -25.55 -3.58
C PRO A 62 -29.91 -25.26 -4.50
N GLN A 63 -30.92 -26.12 -4.49
CA GLN A 63 -32.11 -25.97 -5.31
C GLN A 63 -32.86 -24.67 -4.99
N LYS A 64 -32.96 -24.33 -3.70
CA LYS A 64 -33.61 -23.10 -3.24
C LYS A 64 -32.82 -21.87 -3.67
N ALA A 65 -31.50 -21.93 -3.63
CA ALA A 65 -30.65 -20.83 -4.12
C ALA A 65 -30.87 -20.55 -5.61
N LEU A 66 -31.02 -21.60 -6.43
CA LEU A 66 -31.35 -21.47 -7.85
C LEU A 66 -32.75 -20.90 -8.10
N GLU A 67 -33.73 -21.25 -7.27
CA GLU A 67 -35.09 -20.66 -7.33
C GLU A 67 -35.08 -19.16 -7.00
N LEU A 68 -34.24 -18.73 -6.04
CA LEU A 68 -34.13 -17.33 -5.62
C LEU A 68 -33.21 -16.50 -6.52
N LEU A 69 -32.42 -17.14 -7.39
CA LEU A 69 -31.43 -16.48 -8.24
C LEU A 69 -32.04 -15.33 -9.06
N ALA A 70 -33.22 -15.54 -9.65
CA ALA A 70 -33.89 -14.51 -10.44
C ALA A 70 -34.27 -13.26 -9.60
N GLN A 71 -34.56 -13.44 -8.31
CA GLN A 71 -34.87 -12.34 -7.39
C GLN A 71 -33.61 -11.58 -6.97
N ALA A 72 -32.42 -12.19 -7.09
CA ALA A 72 -31.15 -11.54 -6.81
C ALA A 72 -30.71 -10.54 -7.90
N TYR A 73 -31.42 -10.49 -9.03
CA TYR A 73 -31.24 -9.45 -10.04
C TYR A 73 -32.00 -8.17 -9.66
N VAL A 74 -31.31 -7.04 -9.73
CA VAL A 74 -31.84 -5.69 -9.46
C VAL A 74 -31.55 -4.74 -10.61
N THR A 75 -32.13 -3.55 -10.57
CA THR A 75 -31.72 -2.47 -11.48
C THR A 75 -30.30 -1.98 -11.12
N PRO A 76 -29.55 -1.41 -12.07
CA PRO A 76 -28.23 -0.85 -11.78
C PRO A 76 -28.24 0.19 -10.66
N MET A 77 -29.27 1.05 -10.63
CA MET A 77 -29.43 2.03 -9.56
C MET A 77 -29.58 1.36 -8.19
N GLN A 78 -30.48 0.37 -8.06
CA GLN A 78 -30.66 -0.38 -6.81
C GLN A 78 -29.39 -1.10 -6.37
N ALA A 79 -28.61 -1.65 -7.31
CA ALA A 79 -27.34 -2.29 -6.99
C ALA A 79 -26.39 -1.29 -6.29
N VAL A 80 -26.30 -0.07 -6.82
CA VAL A 80 -25.43 0.98 -6.28
C VAL A 80 -25.98 1.57 -4.97
N THR A 81 -27.28 1.90 -4.91
CA THR A 81 -27.88 2.61 -3.77
C THR A 81 -28.15 1.70 -2.58
N ASP A 82 -28.77 0.55 -2.83
CA ASP A 82 -29.32 -0.31 -1.79
C ASP A 82 -28.31 -1.38 -1.38
N TRP A 83 -27.56 -1.90 -2.36
CA TRP A 83 -26.58 -2.95 -2.17
C TRP A 83 -25.13 -2.46 -2.18
N LYS A 84 -24.92 -1.14 -2.32
CA LYS A 84 -23.60 -0.48 -2.23
C LYS A 84 -22.56 -1.06 -3.21
N ILE A 85 -23.01 -1.54 -4.37
CA ILE A 85 -22.11 -2.01 -5.42
C ILE A 85 -21.35 -0.83 -6.02
N VAL A 86 -20.03 -0.94 -5.99
CA VAL A 86 -19.12 -0.06 -6.74
C VAL A 86 -18.62 -0.85 -7.96
N PRO A 87 -18.72 -0.32 -9.19
CA PRO A 87 -18.21 -1.01 -10.37
C PRO A 87 -16.71 -1.27 -10.22
N TYR A 88 -16.26 -2.51 -10.34
CA TYR A 88 -14.83 -2.81 -10.38
C TYR A 88 -14.21 -2.30 -11.70
N PRO A 89 -13.03 -1.67 -11.69
CA PRO A 89 -12.11 -1.46 -10.56
C PRO A 89 -12.14 -0.04 -9.96
N PHE A 90 -13.32 0.56 -9.87
CA PHE A 90 -13.47 1.92 -9.37
C PHE A 90 -13.58 1.97 -7.85
N GLU A 91 -13.21 3.14 -7.33
CA GLU A 91 -13.57 3.63 -6.01
C GLU A 91 -14.05 5.09 -6.11
N VAL A 92 -14.67 5.56 -5.04
CA VAL A 92 -15.18 6.94 -4.94
C VAL A 92 -14.28 7.71 -3.97
N ILE A 93 -13.60 8.74 -4.48
CA ILE A 93 -12.74 9.60 -3.67
C ILE A 93 -13.43 10.96 -3.47
N GLY A 94 -13.52 11.41 -2.23
CA GLY A 94 -14.02 12.72 -1.86
C GLY A 94 -12.89 13.73 -1.67
N ASN A 95 -12.94 14.86 -2.38
CA ASN A 95 -11.97 15.95 -2.30
C ASN A 95 -12.54 17.15 -1.54
N GLY A 96 -13.20 16.89 -0.40
CA GLY A 96 -13.86 17.88 0.45
C GLY A 96 -15.18 18.40 -0.13
N ASN A 97 -15.15 19.01 -1.32
CA ASN A 97 -16.30 19.70 -1.92
C ASN A 97 -16.94 18.94 -3.09
N TYR A 98 -16.26 17.94 -3.63
CA TYR A 98 -16.74 17.15 -4.76
C TYR A 98 -16.20 15.72 -4.67
N TRP A 99 -16.80 14.84 -5.45
CA TRP A 99 -16.43 13.44 -5.58
C TRP A 99 -15.89 13.16 -6.98
N VAL A 100 -15.00 12.18 -7.08
CA VAL A 100 -14.47 11.66 -8.35
C VAL A 100 -14.49 10.14 -8.34
N LEU A 101 -14.55 9.55 -9.54
CA LEU A 101 -14.43 8.11 -9.74
C LEU A 101 -12.98 7.79 -10.10
N HIS A 102 -12.31 7.07 -9.20
CA HIS A 102 -10.92 6.67 -9.33
C HIS A 102 -10.81 5.21 -9.77
N HIS A 103 -10.11 4.96 -10.86
CA HIS A 103 -9.82 3.64 -11.40
C HIS A 103 -8.55 3.09 -10.73
N THR A 104 -8.73 2.38 -9.62
CA THR A 104 -7.66 1.92 -8.72
C THR A 104 -6.53 1.13 -9.39
N LYS A 105 -6.79 0.47 -10.52
CA LYS A 105 -5.77 -0.33 -11.22
C LYS A 105 -4.95 0.44 -12.24
N PHE A 106 -5.47 1.58 -12.70
CA PHE A 106 -4.76 2.44 -13.65
C PHE A 106 -4.18 3.67 -12.95
N ASP A 107 -4.50 3.85 -11.66
CA ASP A 107 -4.20 5.06 -10.90
C ASP A 107 -4.60 6.32 -11.68
N ALA A 108 -5.87 6.34 -12.09
CA ALA A 108 -6.42 7.31 -13.03
C ALA A 108 -7.85 7.66 -12.66
N VAL A 109 -8.26 8.91 -12.87
CA VAL A 109 -9.63 9.36 -12.58
C VAL A 109 -10.44 9.54 -13.85
N ILE A 110 -11.75 9.36 -13.75
CA ILE A 110 -12.66 9.90 -14.76
C ILE A 110 -12.67 11.43 -14.58
N PRO A 111 -12.35 12.22 -15.61
CA PRO A 111 -12.25 13.68 -15.53
C PRO A 111 -13.63 14.34 -15.45
N LYS A 112 -14.32 14.10 -14.34
CA LYS A 112 -15.64 14.64 -13.99
C LYS A 112 -15.74 14.83 -12.48
N LYS A 113 -16.19 16.01 -12.07
CA LYS A 113 -16.48 16.34 -10.69
C LYS A 113 -17.96 16.15 -10.41
N PHE A 114 -18.27 15.47 -9.32
CA PHE A 114 -19.65 15.25 -8.88
C PHE A 114 -19.89 15.99 -7.57
N ASP A 115 -20.86 16.90 -7.55
CA ASP A 115 -21.15 17.74 -6.38
C ASP A 115 -21.91 16.97 -5.29
N THR A 116 -22.61 15.91 -5.67
CA THR A 116 -23.45 15.14 -4.75
C THR A 116 -23.20 13.64 -4.88
N VAL A 117 -23.42 12.92 -3.77
CA VAL A 117 -23.32 11.46 -3.75
C VAL A 117 -24.32 10.83 -4.74
N GLY A 118 -25.52 11.40 -4.91
CA GLY A 118 -26.51 10.91 -5.86
C GLY A 118 -26.02 10.92 -7.31
N GLN A 119 -25.33 11.99 -7.74
CA GLN A 119 -24.75 12.07 -9.08
C GLN A 119 -23.65 11.02 -9.30
N VAL A 120 -22.83 10.74 -8.28
CA VAL A 120 -21.83 9.67 -8.34
C VAL A 120 -22.52 8.30 -8.47
N GLN A 121 -23.61 8.09 -7.74
CA GLN A 121 -24.38 6.85 -7.81
C GLN A 121 -25.02 6.62 -9.19
N GLU A 122 -25.56 7.67 -9.81
CA GLU A 122 -26.02 7.65 -11.20
C GLU A 122 -24.89 7.28 -12.16
N ALA A 123 -23.73 7.91 -12.01
CA ALA A 123 -22.56 7.63 -12.84
C ALA A 123 -22.06 6.18 -12.68
N MET A 124 -22.02 5.66 -11.44
CA MET A 124 -21.68 4.25 -11.18
C MET A 124 -22.68 3.29 -11.82
N ALA A 125 -23.98 3.60 -11.79
CA ALA A 125 -25.01 2.77 -12.43
C ALA A 125 -24.82 2.72 -13.96
N GLU A 126 -24.45 3.84 -14.59
CA GLU A 126 -24.11 3.89 -16.01
C GLU A 126 -22.84 3.08 -16.33
N LEU A 127 -21.81 3.16 -15.48
CA LEU A 127 -20.59 2.34 -15.61
C LEU A 127 -20.87 0.84 -15.51
N LEU A 128 -21.77 0.39 -14.61
CA LEU A 128 -22.19 -1.02 -14.55
C LEU A 128 -22.73 -1.49 -15.90
N LEU A 129 -23.45 -0.63 -16.62
CA LEU A 129 -23.99 -0.92 -17.95
C LEU A 129 -22.94 -0.82 -19.07
N GLY A 130 -21.67 -0.56 -18.75
CA GLY A 130 -20.59 -0.38 -19.72
C GLY A 130 -20.72 0.90 -20.54
N ARG A 131 -21.44 1.90 -20.03
CA ARG A 131 -21.59 3.21 -20.67
C ARG A 131 -20.49 4.15 -20.19
N SER A 132 -20.09 5.07 -21.05
CA SER A 132 -19.10 6.07 -20.70
C SER A 132 -19.73 7.28 -20.02
N ILE A 133 -18.99 7.83 -19.06
CA ILE A 133 -19.29 9.08 -18.40
C ILE A 133 -18.65 10.21 -19.19
N THR A 134 -19.48 11.20 -19.57
CA THR A 134 -19.02 12.41 -20.25
C THR A 134 -18.17 13.27 -19.31
N PRO A 135 -16.91 13.57 -19.66
CA PRO A 135 -16.04 14.48 -18.91
C PRO A 135 -16.58 15.90 -18.78
N ASP A 136 -16.09 16.64 -17.79
CA ASP A 136 -16.31 18.08 -17.72
C ASP A 136 -15.41 18.80 -18.74
N ALA A 137 -15.96 19.80 -19.43
CA ALA A 137 -15.24 20.47 -20.52
C ALA A 137 -13.94 21.15 -20.07
N CYS A 138 -13.88 21.64 -18.83
CA CYS A 138 -12.69 22.25 -18.25
C CYS A 138 -11.56 21.24 -18.00
N GLU A 139 -11.88 19.98 -17.71
CA GLU A 139 -10.90 18.92 -17.41
C GLU A 139 -10.27 18.35 -18.70
N LEU A 140 -10.89 18.57 -19.86
CA LEU A 140 -10.39 18.08 -21.16
C LEU A 140 -9.17 18.87 -21.70
N MET A 141 -8.83 19.99 -21.08
CA MET A 141 -7.66 20.80 -21.49
C MET A 141 -6.38 20.39 -20.75
N GLU A 142 -6.47 19.44 -19.83
CA GLU A 142 -5.35 19.02 -18.98
C GLU A 142 -4.48 17.95 -19.65
N PRO A 143 -3.18 17.88 -19.33
CA PRO A 143 -2.30 16.83 -19.84
C PRO A 143 -2.67 15.45 -19.26
N ASN A 144 -2.08 14.39 -19.84
CA ASN A 144 -2.18 13.00 -19.35
C ASN A 144 -3.56 12.34 -19.50
N LEU A 145 -4.37 12.81 -20.46
CA LEU A 145 -5.62 12.16 -20.85
C LEU A 145 -5.36 10.96 -21.77
N PHE A 146 -6.08 9.87 -21.53
CA PHE A 146 -6.05 8.68 -22.39
C PHE A 146 -7.43 8.03 -22.48
N TYR A 147 -7.64 7.27 -23.57
CA TYR A 147 -8.85 6.50 -23.79
C TYR A 147 -8.58 5.02 -23.52
N PHE A 148 -9.34 4.42 -22.61
CA PHE A 148 -9.39 2.97 -22.48
C PHE A 148 -10.81 2.49 -22.80
N GLU A 149 -10.90 1.60 -23.78
CA GLU A 149 -12.14 1.22 -24.46
C GLU A 149 -12.93 2.46 -24.97
N LYS A 150 -13.97 2.89 -24.26
CA LYS A 150 -14.84 4.03 -24.61
C LYS A 150 -14.80 5.15 -23.58
N GLN A 151 -14.04 4.99 -22.50
CA GLN A 151 -13.99 5.93 -21.39
C GLN A 151 -12.71 6.76 -21.46
N VAL A 152 -12.84 8.05 -21.20
CA VAL A 152 -11.71 8.97 -21.00
C VAL A 152 -11.27 8.89 -19.56
N TYR A 153 -9.96 8.80 -19.37
CA TYR A 153 -9.30 8.83 -18.07
C TYR A 153 -8.21 9.91 -18.06
N LYS A 154 -7.94 10.45 -16.87
CA LYS A 154 -6.79 11.27 -16.57
C LYS A 154 -5.85 10.48 -15.67
N SER A 155 -4.64 10.20 -16.16
CA SER A 155 -3.62 9.50 -15.36
C SER A 155 -3.14 10.40 -14.21
N ILE A 156 -3.02 9.83 -13.01
CA ILE A 156 -2.36 10.49 -11.87
C ILE A 156 -0.84 10.30 -12.00
N VAL A 157 -0.43 9.14 -12.52
CA VAL A 157 0.97 8.80 -12.78
C VAL A 157 1.45 9.43 -14.08
N SER A 158 2.62 10.06 -14.02
CA SER A 158 3.27 10.70 -15.16
C SER A 158 4.71 10.22 -15.30
N LEU A 159 5.01 9.62 -16.45
CA LEU A 159 6.36 9.14 -16.78
C LEU A 159 7.35 10.29 -17.01
N ALA A 160 6.84 11.48 -17.32
CA ALA A 160 7.67 12.67 -17.54
C ALA A 160 8.18 13.29 -16.22
N ASP A 161 7.55 12.95 -15.10
CA ASP A 161 7.79 13.60 -13.81
C ASP A 161 8.75 12.80 -12.91
N ILE A 162 9.49 11.82 -13.47
CA ILE A 162 10.51 11.09 -12.72
C ILE A 162 11.68 12.04 -12.43
N PRO A 163 12.02 12.31 -11.16
CA PRO A 163 13.16 13.15 -10.82
C PRO A 163 14.46 12.59 -11.41
N SER A 164 15.39 13.46 -11.78
CA SER A 164 16.73 13.08 -12.27
C SER A 164 17.46 12.21 -11.24
N ASP A 165 18.34 11.32 -11.71
CA ASP A 165 19.14 10.46 -10.84
C ASP A 165 20.18 11.28 -10.05
N PRO A 166 20.04 11.41 -8.71
CA PRO A 166 21.00 12.16 -7.89
C PRO A 166 22.29 11.39 -7.63
N LEU A 167 22.33 10.11 -8.00
CA LEU A 167 23.42 9.15 -7.80
C LEU A 167 23.93 8.62 -9.14
N ALA A 168 23.82 9.40 -10.23
CA ALA A 168 24.25 9.01 -11.57
C ALA A 168 25.74 8.64 -11.65
N GLU A 169 26.57 9.18 -10.75
CA GLU A 169 28.00 8.89 -10.66
C GLU A 169 28.29 7.44 -10.25
N TRP A 170 27.30 6.72 -9.70
CA TRP A 170 27.41 5.32 -9.24
C TRP A 170 26.64 4.34 -10.15
N ASP A 171 26.40 4.68 -11.42
CA ASP A 171 25.69 3.81 -12.37
C ASP A 171 26.42 2.48 -12.65
N ASP A 172 27.74 2.42 -12.43
CA ASP A 172 28.54 1.21 -12.63
C ASP A 172 28.42 0.19 -11.49
N MET A 173 27.80 0.57 -10.35
CA MET A 173 27.73 -0.20 -9.11
C MET A 173 26.41 -0.98 -8.96
N THR A 174 25.92 -1.60 -10.03
CA THR A 174 24.73 -2.45 -9.97
C THR A 174 25.14 -3.88 -9.63
N ALA A 175 24.78 -4.35 -8.43
CA ALA A 175 24.57 -5.78 -8.20
C ALA A 175 23.48 -6.30 -9.17
N ASP A 176 23.41 -7.63 -9.38
CA ASP A 176 22.40 -8.29 -10.24
C ASP A 176 21.04 -7.58 -10.09
N SER A 177 20.54 -6.97 -11.16
CA SER A 177 19.37 -6.08 -11.09
C SER A 177 18.14 -6.83 -10.57
N VAL A 178 17.72 -6.56 -9.34
CA VAL A 178 16.48 -7.11 -8.78
C VAL A 178 15.32 -6.20 -9.18
N GLU A 179 14.44 -6.70 -10.04
CA GLU A 179 13.29 -5.95 -10.52
C GLU A 179 12.29 -5.67 -9.38
N MET A 180 11.96 -4.40 -9.17
CA MET A 180 10.92 -4.00 -8.23
C MET A 180 9.54 -4.48 -8.72
N LEU A 181 8.83 -5.20 -7.85
CA LEU A 181 7.52 -5.78 -8.13
C LEU A 181 7.47 -6.52 -9.48
N SER A 182 8.30 -7.56 -9.62
CA SER A 182 8.49 -8.25 -10.90
C SER A 182 7.19 -8.72 -11.54
N VAL A 183 7.13 -8.56 -12.87
CA VAL A 183 6.00 -8.98 -13.70
C VAL A 183 6.56 -9.82 -14.85
N GLU A 184 6.16 -11.09 -14.90
CA GLU A 184 6.76 -12.08 -15.82
C GLU A 184 6.66 -11.72 -17.30
N GLN A 185 5.57 -11.05 -17.72
CA GLN A 185 5.33 -10.74 -19.12
C GLN A 185 4.52 -9.47 -19.30
N TYR A 186 4.82 -8.76 -20.40
CA TYR A 186 4.02 -7.66 -20.90
C TYR A 186 2.68 -8.18 -21.45
N ILE A 187 1.59 -7.51 -21.10
CA ILE A 187 0.23 -7.79 -21.60
C ILE A 187 -0.27 -6.55 -22.36
N PRO A 188 -0.55 -6.66 -23.68
CA PRO A 188 -1.08 -5.53 -24.44
C PRO A 188 -2.51 -5.19 -24.01
N GLY A 189 -2.83 -3.89 -23.95
CA GLY A 189 -4.20 -3.44 -23.71
C GLY A 189 -4.32 -2.04 -23.11
N HIS A 190 -3.30 -1.57 -22.38
CA HIS A 190 -3.31 -0.23 -21.80
C HIS A 190 -2.59 0.78 -22.72
N PRO A 191 -3.22 1.92 -23.08
CA PRO A 191 -2.65 2.87 -24.05
C PRO A 191 -1.32 3.51 -23.61
N LEU A 192 -1.15 3.77 -22.31
CA LEU A 192 0.05 4.42 -21.79
C LEU A 192 1.15 3.41 -21.41
N LEU A 193 0.80 2.15 -21.17
CA LEU A 193 1.76 1.11 -20.83
C LEU A 193 2.04 0.31 -22.10
N THR A 194 2.83 0.90 -23.00
CA THR A 194 3.35 0.18 -24.17
C THR A 194 4.44 -0.79 -23.75
N GLU A 195 4.82 -1.74 -24.61
CA GLU A 195 5.92 -2.68 -24.32
C GLU A 195 7.23 -1.94 -23.99
N ILE A 196 7.52 -0.85 -24.71
CA ILE A 196 8.70 0.00 -24.46
C ILE A 196 8.63 0.62 -23.07
N VAL A 197 7.48 1.15 -22.67
CA VAL A 197 7.29 1.74 -21.33
C VAL A 197 7.38 0.66 -20.25
N PHE A 198 6.75 -0.50 -20.47
CA PHE A 198 6.78 -1.62 -19.54
C PHE A 198 8.23 -2.05 -19.26
N THR A 199 8.99 -2.37 -20.30
CA THR A 199 10.40 -2.76 -20.20
C THR A 199 11.25 -1.64 -19.63
N GLY A 200 11.02 -0.38 -20.05
CA GLY A 200 11.75 0.77 -19.52
C GLY A 200 11.57 0.97 -18.02
N ILE A 201 10.34 0.80 -17.49
CA ILE A 201 10.11 0.84 -16.03
C ILE A 201 10.87 -0.29 -15.33
N SER A 202 10.82 -1.52 -15.85
CA SER A 202 11.56 -2.66 -15.31
C SER A 202 13.07 -2.41 -15.26
N GLU A 203 13.64 -1.90 -16.34
CA GLU A 203 15.07 -1.60 -16.42
C GLU A 203 15.48 -0.47 -15.47
N VAL A 204 14.75 0.65 -15.44
CA VAL A 204 15.10 1.80 -14.59
C VAL A 204 14.92 1.45 -13.12
N SER A 205 13.82 0.79 -12.75
CA SER A 205 13.58 0.38 -11.35
C SER A 205 14.57 -0.69 -10.90
N GLY A 206 14.90 -1.68 -11.75
CA GLY A 206 15.88 -2.72 -11.43
C GLY A 206 17.29 -2.18 -11.26
N LYS A 207 17.73 -1.26 -12.13
CA LYS A 207 19.04 -0.58 -11.98
C LYS A 207 19.11 0.26 -10.72
N TRP A 208 18.04 1.01 -10.43
CA TRP A 208 17.94 1.80 -9.22
C TRP A 208 18.04 0.90 -7.98
N GLN A 209 17.24 -0.16 -7.90
CA GLN A 209 17.26 -1.09 -6.79
C GLN A 209 18.62 -1.76 -6.59
N GLY A 210 19.25 -2.24 -7.67
CA GLY A 210 20.59 -2.84 -7.61
C GLY A 210 21.66 -1.86 -7.10
N LYS A 211 21.56 -0.58 -7.48
CA LYS A 211 22.42 0.50 -6.96
C LYS A 211 22.21 0.70 -5.46
N LEU A 212 20.95 0.79 -5.02
CA LEU A 212 20.63 0.98 -3.60
C LEU A 212 21.11 -0.19 -2.74
N GLU A 213 20.87 -1.42 -3.18
CA GLU A 213 21.33 -2.63 -2.49
C GLU A 213 22.84 -2.67 -2.34
N TRP A 214 23.58 -2.28 -3.38
CA TRP A 214 25.03 -2.20 -3.32
C TRP A 214 25.49 -1.14 -2.30
N MET A 215 24.97 0.09 -2.38
CA MET A 215 25.34 1.18 -1.46
C MET A 215 24.95 0.85 -0.01
N HIS A 216 23.82 0.19 0.18
CA HIS A 216 23.38 -0.29 1.48
C HIS A 216 24.35 -1.30 2.08
N CYS A 217 24.77 -2.30 1.29
CA CYS A 217 25.78 -3.26 1.74
C CYS A 217 27.11 -2.59 2.06
N ALA A 218 27.55 -1.62 1.26
CA ALA A 218 28.79 -0.88 1.48
C ALA A 218 28.73 -0.07 2.79
N ALA A 219 27.63 0.64 3.05
CA ALA A 219 27.44 1.41 4.28
C ALA A 219 27.45 0.56 5.56
N GLU A 220 26.94 -0.68 5.51
CA GLU A 220 26.86 -1.57 6.68
C GLU A 220 28.17 -2.29 7.01
N HIS A 221 29.02 -2.54 6.01
CA HIS A 221 30.21 -3.38 6.15
C HIS A 221 31.50 -2.57 6.24
N ASP A 222 31.42 -1.25 6.17
CA ASP A 222 32.55 -0.34 6.25
C ASP A 222 32.54 0.44 7.57
N ASP A 223 33.44 0.06 8.48
CA ASP A 223 33.63 0.74 9.76
C ASP A 223 34.06 2.20 9.57
N GLU A 224 34.77 2.53 8.48
CA GLU A 224 35.12 3.92 8.13
C GLU A 224 33.87 4.70 7.73
N ALA A 225 32.92 4.06 7.05
CA ALA A 225 31.64 4.69 6.72
C ALA A 225 30.83 5.00 7.98
N ILE A 226 30.65 4.05 8.90
CA ILE A 226 29.94 4.32 10.16
C ILE A 226 30.65 5.41 10.98
N SER A 227 31.97 5.40 11.02
CA SER A 227 32.76 6.43 11.72
C SER A 227 32.57 7.84 11.12
N SER A 228 32.24 7.92 9.82
CA SER A 228 32.05 9.19 9.12
C SER A 228 30.86 10.00 9.63
N ILE A 229 29.88 9.36 10.29
CA ILE A 229 28.71 10.03 10.91
C ILE A 229 29.13 11.18 11.83
N SER A 230 30.28 11.05 12.49
CA SER A 230 30.85 12.09 13.36
C SER A 230 31.16 13.42 12.65
N PHE A 231 31.20 13.45 11.31
CA PHE A 231 31.40 14.66 10.51
C PHE A 231 30.10 15.39 10.16
N LEU A 232 28.94 14.85 10.53
CA LEU A 232 27.65 15.49 10.28
C LEU A 232 27.38 16.65 11.28
N PRO A 233 26.64 17.69 10.86
CA PRO A 233 26.21 18.77 11.72
C PRO A 233 25.02 18.33 12.58
N LEU A 234 25.30 17.49 13.57
CA LEU A 234 24.30 16.91 14.48
C LEU A 234 23.60 17.96 15.35
N GLU A 235 24.09 19.21 15.39
CA GLU A 235 23.48 20.31 16.15
C GLU A 235 22.06 20.64 15.70
N ARG A 236 21.70 20.34 14.44
CA ARG A 236 20.33 20.53 13.95
C ARG A 236 19.32 19.70 14.74
N LEU A 237 19.65 18.44 15.02
CA LEU A 237 18.79 17.55 15.81
C LEU A 237 18.55 18.10 17.22
N ASN A 238 19.54 18.77 17.80
CA ASN A 238 19.37 19.43 19.11
C ASN A 238 18.33 20.55 19.08
N ALA A 239 18.20 21.25 17.95
CA ALA A 239 17.21 22.31 17.77
C ALA A 239 15.81 21.73 17.52
N ASP A 240 15.70 20.67 16.72
CA ASP A 240 14.42 20.05 16.36
C ASP A 240 13.73 19.40 17.58
N TYR A 241 14.53 18.83 18.50
CA TYR A 241 14.05 18.30 19.78
C TYR A 241 14.29 19.24 20.96
N ALA A 242 14.43 20.55 20.72
CA ALA A 242 14.58 21.52 21.80
C ALA A 242 13.33 21.52 22.70
N THR A 243 13.48 20.99 23.90
CA THR A 243 12.37 20.77 24.83
C THR A 243 12.72 21.24 26.24
N THR A 244 11.68 21.51 27.03
CA THR A 244 11.79 21.76 28.48
C THR A 244 11.64 20.46 29.30
N TRP A 245 11.47 19.33 28.62
CA TRP A 245 11.38 18.02 29.23
C TRP A 245 12.61 17.70 30.06
N MET A 246 12.38 17.15 31.25
CA MET A 246 13.43 16.69 32.16
C MET A 246 13.27 15.18 32.36
N PRO A 247 14.31 14.37 32.09
CA PRO A 247 14.23 12.92 32.20
C PRO A 247 14.00 12.47 33.64
N GLU A 248 13.08 11.52 33.82
CA GLU A 248 12.87 10.79 35.07
C GLU A 248 14.02 9.80 35.33
N GLU A 249 14.05 9.14 36.49
CA GLU A 249 15.15 8.22 36.85
C GLU A 249 15.27 7.02 35.91
N ASP A 250 14.14 6.52 35.39
CA ASP A 250 14.13 5.42 34.43
C ASP A 250 14.63 5.91 33.05
N ASP A 251 14.22 7.11 32.62
CA ASP A 251 14.71 7.73 31.38
C ASP A 251 16.22 7.98 31.40
N LYS A 252 16.77 8.36 32.57
CA LYS A 252 18.23 8.54 32.72
C LYS A 252 19.00 7.25 32.51
N GLN A 253 18.46 6.10 32.90
CA GLN A 253 19.08 4.80 32.64
C GLN A 253 19.04 4.47 31.15
N VAL A 254 17.92 4.75 30.48
CA VAL A 254 17.76 4.60 29.03
C VAL A 254 18.76 5.48 28.29
N ILE A 255 18.85 6.76 28.64
CA ILE A 255 19.80 7.72 28.04
C ILE A 255 21.24 7.26 28.25
N ALA A 256 21.61 6.82 29.45
CA ALA A 256 22.96 6.32 29.72
C ALA A 256 23.31 5.12 28.84
N ALA A 257 22.37 4.18 28.67
CA ALA A 257 22.55 3.04 27.78
C ALA A 257 22.67 3.47 26.30
N LEU A 258 21.83 4.40 25.83
CA LEU A 258 21.93 4.94 24.48
C LEU A 258 23.28 5.62 24.22
N ARG A 259 23.84 6.34 25.20
CA ARG A 259 25.18 6.95 25.09
C ARG A 259 26.30 5.92 25.00
N GLU A 260 26.17 4.81 25.71
CA GLU A 260 27.11 3.70 25.62
C GLU A 260 27.02 3.02 24.25
N TYR A 261 25.81 2.80 23.74
CA TYR A 261 25.58 2.16 22.46
C TYR A 261 25.90 3.05 21.26
N TYR A 262 25.79 4.39 21.35
CA TYR A 262 25.91 5.29 20.20
C TYR A 262 26.93 6.42 20.42
N PRO A 263 28.22 6.11 20.59
CA PRO A 263 29.27 7.11 20.77
C PRO A 263 29.40 8.08 19.57
N GLU A 264 28.99 7.65 18.38
CA GLU A 264 29.00 8.43 17.14
C GLU A 264 28.11 9.68 17.24
N LEU A 265 27.08 9.63 18.10
CA LEU A 265 26.10 10.70 18.32
C LEU A 265 26.44 11.61 19.52
N SER A 266 27.71 11.67 19.92
CA SER A 266 28.17 12.45 21.08
C SER A 266 27.87 13.96 20.99
N GLY A 267 27.68 14.51 19.79
CA GLY A 267 27.29 15.91 19.56
C GLY A 267 25.81 16.24 19.82
N ILE A 268 24.96 15.22 19.97
CA ILE A 268 23.53 15.37 20.27
C ILE A 268 23.34 15.51 21.78
N ASN A 269 22.33 16.24 22.26
CA ASN A 269 21.95 16.35 23.67
C ASN A 269 21.06 15.17 24.11
N ASP A 270 20.95 14.93 25.42
CA ASP A 270 20.28 13.73 25.94
C ASP A 270 18.79 13.66 25.58
N ALA A 271 18.08 14.80 25.56
CA ALA A 271 16.68 14.82 25.19
C ALA A 271 16.49 14.48 23.71
N ALA A 272 17.28 15.09 22.83
CA ALA A 272 17.25 14.81 21.40
C ALA A 272 17.60 13.34 21.10
N LEU A 273 18.59 12.77 21.78
CA LEU A 273 18.95 11.35 21.62
C LEU A 273 17.80 10.43 22.03
N TYR A 274 17.15 10.71 23.16
CA TYR A 274 16.03 9.91 23.66
C TYR A 274 14.81 9.96 22.71
N PHE A 275 14.37 11.16 22.32
CA PHE A 275 13.20 11.32 21.47
C PHE A 275 13.44 10.82 20.04
N LEU A 276 14.62 11.03 19.48
CA LEU A 276 14.98 10.51 18.17
C LEU A 276 14.96 8.97 18.15
N TYR A 277 15.40 8.33 19.25
CA TYR A 277 15.34 6.86 19.38
C TYR A 277 13.91 6.34 19.47
N ASP A 278 13.06 6.96 20.29
CA ASP A 278 11.64 6.58 20.38
C ASP A 278 10.92 6.78 19.04
N GLU A 279 11.19 7.89 18.35
CA GLU A 279 10.64 8.16 17.02
C GLU A 279 11.08 7.11 16.00
N PHE A 280 12.36 6.73 15.98
CA PHE A 280 12.86 5.63 15.16
C PHE A 280 12.12 4.32 15.45
N GLN A 281 11.94 3.96 16.72
CA GLN A 281 11.25 2.72 17.10
C GLN A 281 9.79 2.73 16.67
N MET A 282 9.10 3.86 16.80
CA MET A 282 7.73 4.00 16.35
C MET A 282 7.61 4.00 14.82
N ALA A 283 8.45 4.76 14.13
CA ALA A 283 8.36 4.99 12.69
C ALA A 283 8.88 3.82 11.84
N CYS A 284 9.94 3.14 12.29
CA CYS A 284 10.57 2.03 11.56
C CYS A 284 10.15 0.66 12.08
N ASN A 285 10.00 0.49 13.40
CA ASN A 285 9.79 -0.82 14.03
C ASN A 285 8.37 -1.03 14.57
N GLN A 286 7.53 0.01 14.59
CA GLN A 286 6.17 -0.01 15.14
C GLN A 286 6.12 -0.48 16.61
N VAL A 287 7.17 -0.18 17.38
CA VAL A 287 7.28 -0.47 18.81
C VAL A 287 7.35 0.84 19.58
N SER A 288 6.67 0.93 20.71
CA SER A 288 6.77 2.07 21.66
C SER A 288 7.44 1.60 22.94
N GLY A 289 8.36 2.40 23.48
CA GLY A 289 9.08 2.07 24.72
C GLY A 289 10.02 0.87 24.60
N ALA A 290 10.67 0.71 23.45
CA ALA A 290 11.66 -0.35 23.26
C ALA A 290 12.87 -0.15 24.18
N GLU A 291 13.41 -1.25 24.72
CA GLU A 291 14.65 -1.20 25.49
C GLU A 291 15.83 -0.80 24.58
N PRO A 292 16.77 0.04 25.06
CA PRO A 292 17.95 0.42 24.29
C PRO A 292 18.80 -0.78 23.88
N ILE A 293 19.04 -0.90 22.58
CA ILE A 293 19.98 -1.84 21.98
C ILE A 293 20.82 -1.14 20.92
N ARG A 294 22.04 -1.65 20.65
CA ARG A 294 22.83 -1.21 19.49
C ARG A 294 22.16 -1.73 18.22
N ASP A 295 21.56 -0.82 17.49
CA ASP A 295 21.01 -1.01 16.15
C ASP A 295 21.66 -0.02 15.17
N ILE A 296 22.28 -0.52 14.11
CA ILE A 296 22.94 0.31 13.09
C ILE A 296 21.88 1.09 12.29
N ASP A 297 20.68 0.55 12.12
CA ASP A 297 19.59 1.26 11.43
C ASP A 297 19.20 2.55 12.15
N PHE A 298 19.35 2.62 13.48
CA PHE A 298 19.16 3.87 14.21
C PHE A 298 20.19 4.93 13.82
N LEU A 299 21.45 4.56 13.61
CA LEU A 299 22.49 5.48 13.16
C LEU A 299 22.21 6.02 11.75
N PHE A 300 21.71 5.17 10.86
CA PHE A 300 21.26 5.60 9.54
C PHE A 300 20.05 6.52 9.64
N TYR A 301 19.05 6.19 10.45
CA TYR A 301 17.90 7.06 10.68
C TYR A 301 18.31 8.43 11.24
N ALA A 302 19.17 8.46 12.26
CA ALA A 302 19.70 9.71 12.82
C ALA A 302 20.45 10.55 11.78
N THR A 303 21.19 9.90 10.87
CA THR A 303 21.88 10.57 9.77
C THR A 303 20.89 11.20 8.78
N GLY A 304 19.86 10.47 8.37
CA GLY A 304 18.81 11.00 7.49
C GLY A 304 18.07 12.19 8.11
N ALA A 305 17.74 12.08 9.41
CA ALA A 305 17.12 13.15 10.17
C ALA A 305 18.05 14.39 10.28
N ALA A 306 19.34 14.20 10.53
CA ALA A 306 20.31 15.30 10.61
C ALA A 306 20.43 16.08 9.28
N LEU A 307 20.28 15.37 8.15
CA LEU A 307 20.25 15.98 6.81
C LEU A 307 18.91 16.66 6.49
N GLY A 308 17.91 16.52 7.37
CA GLY A 308 16.60 17.14 7.23
C GLY A 308 15.71 16.47 6.20
N VAL A 309 15.87 15.16 6.01
CA VAL A 309 14.93 14.36 5.21
C VAL A 309 13.60 14.29 5.96
N ASP A 310 12.53 14.75 5.29
CA ASP A 310 11.17 14.81 5.83
C ASP A 310 10.25 13.89 5.01
N ASP A 311 10.24 12.60 5.36
CA ASP A 311 9.35 11.57 4.80
C ASP A 311 9.12 10.46 5.86
N ASP A 312 8.58 9.31 5.48
CA ASP A 312 8.36 8.20 6.41
C ASP A 312 9.66 7.63 7.01
N GLY A 313 9.53 6.97 8.17
CA GLY A 313 10.67 6.46 8.93
C GLY A 313 11.65 5.62 8.09
N PRO A 314 11.17 4.60 7.36
CA PRO A 314 12.01 3.80 6.47
C PRO A 314 12.73 4.63 5.39
N ALA A 315 12.08 5.62 4.76
CA ALA A 315 12.70 6.48 3.76
C ALA A 315 13.79 7.37 4.37
N VAL A 316 13.57 7.92 5.57
CA VAL A 316 14.59 8.70 6.31
C VAL A 316 15.80 7.83 6.62
N ARG A 317 15.58 6.61 7.10
CA ARG A 317 16.66 5.63 7.37
C ARG A 317 17.43 5.27 6.10
N ASP A 318 16.74 4.89 5.03
CA ASP A 318 17.38 4.45 3.79
C ASP A 318 18.20 5.60 3.16
N ALA A 319 17.67 6.83 3.20
CA ALA A 319 18.42 8.03 2.80
C ALA A 319 19.68 8.22 3.65
N GLY A 320 19.56 8.10 4.97
CA GLY A 320 20.72 8.20 5.86
C GLY A 320 21.77 7.13 5.61
N LYS A 321 21.36 5.91 5.29
CA LYS A 321 22.28 4.81 4.93
C LYS A 321 23.10 5.12 3.68
N ILE A 322 22.46 5.66 2.65
CA ILE A 322 23.15 6.12 1.43
C ILE A 322 24.08 7.29 1.75
N ALA A 323 23.61 8.24 2.57
CA ALA A 323 24.42 9.40 2.94
C ALA A 323 25.68 9.02 3.73
N VAL A 324 25.61 8.01 4.60
CA VAL A 324 26.78 7.49 5.33
C VAL A 324 27.85 6.99 4.37
N TYR A 325 27.46 6.20 3.36
CA TYR A 325 28.40 5.76 2.33
C TYR A 325 28.97 6.94 1.52
N LEU A 326 28.14 7.89 1.10
CA LEU A 326 28.63 9.04 0.33
C LEU A 326 29.57 9.94 1.15
N LEU A 327 29.32 10.04 2.46
CA LEU A 327 30.18 10.78 3.39
C LEU A 327 31.55 10.10 3.53
N SER A 328 31.61 8.76 3.52
CA SER A 328 32.87 8.01 3.55
C SER A 328 33.69 8.20 2.26
N GLU A 329 33.00 8.39 1.13
CA GLU A 329 33.61 8.75 -0.16
C GLU A 329 34.01 10.24 -0.26
N GLY A 330 33.79 11.03 0.80
CA GLY A 330 34.22 12.43 0.90
C GLY A 330 33.23 13.46 0.35
N GLU A 331 31.96 13.10 0.13
CA GLU A 331 30.92 14.04 -0.26
C GLU A 331 30.65 15.06 0.86
N SER A 332 30.46 16.32 0.50
CA SER A 332 30.19 17.38 1.49
C SER A 332 28.76 17.30 2.03
N VAL A 333 28.57 17.67 3.30
CA VAL A 333 27.26 17.64 3.98
C VAL A 333 26.21 18.49 3.25
N GLU A 334 26.60 19.66 2.73
CA GLU A 334 25.70 20.53 1.98
C GLU A 334 25.17 19.83 0.71
N THR A 335 26.04 19.12 0.00
CA THR A 335 25.64 18.31 -1.16
C THR A 335 24.76 17.13 -0.74
N LEU A 336 25.10 16.44 0.34
CA LEU A 336 24.34 15.29 0.84
C LEU A 336 22.89 15.64 1.13
N SER A 337 22.63 16.78 1.78
CA SER A 337 21.26 17.21 2.11
C SER A 337 20.38 17.35 0.86
N GLN A 338 20.95 17.94 -0.21
CA GLN A 338 20.25 18.09 -1.50
C GLN A 338 20.08 16.75 -2.21
N LYS A 339 21.14 15.92 -2.27
CA LYS A 339 21.11 14.59 -2.89
C LYS A 339 20.09 13.68 -2.21
N MET A 340 19.98 13.72 -0.88
CA MET A 340 19.05 12.86 -0.12
C MET A 340 17.59 13.26 -0.32
N THR A 341 17.30 14.56 -0.39
CA THR A 341 15.96 15.04 -0.76
C THR A 341 15.57 14.57 -2.17
N ALA A 342 16.50 14.68 -3.13
CA ALA A 342 16.28 14.21 -4.49
C ALA A 342 16.16 12.67 -4.57
N PHE A 343 16.93 11.95 -3.76
CA PHE A 343 16.89 10.49 -3.64
C PHE A 343 15.51 10.01 -3.19
N VAL A 344 14.99 10.54 -2.07
CA VAL A 344 13.67 10.13 -1.55
C VAL A 344 12.56 10.41 -2.57
N SER A 345 12.59 11.57 -3.20
CA SER A 345 11.64 11.93 -4.26
C SER A 345 11.68 10.95 -5.42
N ARG A 346 12.89 10.63 -5.92
CA ARG A 346 13.09 9.68 -7.02
C ARG A 346 12.66 8.27 -6.65
N ASP A 347 13.07 7.78 -5.48
CA ASP A 347 12.76 6.44 -5.01
C ASP A 347 11.24 6.23 -4.91
N LYS A 348 10.54 7.21 -4.33
CA LYS A 348 9.07 7.25 -4.26
C LYS A 348 8.41 7.22 -5.63
N SER A 349 8.88 8.04 -6.58
CA SER A 349 8.35 8.05 -7.95
C SER A 349 8.57 6.71 -8.67
N LEU A 350 9.75 6.09 -8.51
CA LEU A 350 10.04 4.79 -9.11
C LEU A 350 9.21 3.66 -8.49
N ARG A 351 9.02 3.66 -7.16
CA ARG A 351 8.11 2.74 -6.47
C ARG A 351 6.67 2.88 -6.95
N GLN A 352 6.18 4.11 -7.08
CA GLN A 352 4.85 4.37 -7.62
C GLN A 352 4.70 3.86 -9.06
N LEU A 353 5.72 4.05 -9.91
CA LEU A 353 5.72 3.55 -11.28
C LEU A 353 5.76 2.03 -11.38
N ALA A 354 6.60 1.37 -10.57
CA ALA A 354 6.66 -0.08 -10.51
C ALA A 354 5.31 -0.66 -10.03
N LEU A 355 4.71 -0.04 -9.02
CA LEU A 355 3.37 -0.42 -8.52
C LEU A 355 2.29 -0.20 -9.58
N TRP A 356 2.32 0.93 -10.29
CA TRP A 356 1.42 1.20 -11.40
C TRP A 356 1.54 0.16 -12.51
N ARG A 357 2.77 -0.14 -12.96
CA ARG A 357 3.06 -1.20 -13.94
C ARG A 357 2.47 -2.52 -13.49
N TRP A 358 2.74 -2.91 -12.25
CA TRP A 358 2.25 -4.16 -11.66
C TRP A 358 0.71 -4.22 -11.62
N ASN A 359 0.06 -3.16 -11.15
CA ASN A 359 -1.39 -3.06 -11.05
C ASN A 359 -2.07 -3.14 -12.41
N VAL A 360 -1.57 -2.41 -13.41
CA VAL A 360 -2.09 -2.44 -14.79
C VAL A 360 -1.94 -3.85 -15.36
N SER A 361 -0.75 -4.45 -15.28
CA SER A 361 -0.51 -5.80 -15.81
C SER A 361 -1.40 -6.85 -15.15
N LYS A 362 -1.53 -6.84 -13.82
CA LYS A 362 -2.39 -7.77 -13.09
C LYS A 362 -3.87 -7.56 -13.42
N PHE A 363 -4.29 -6.32 -13.62
CA PHE A 363 -5.65 -6.03 -14.05
C PHE A 363 -5.93 -6.56 -15.45
N LEU A 364 -5.04 -6.34 -16.42
CA LEU A 364 -5.21 -6.85 -17.78
C LEU A 364 -5.25 -8.39 -17.82
N GLU A 365 -4.43 -9.06 -16.99
CA GLU A 365 -4.44 -10.52 -16.83
C GLU A 365 -5.80 -11.02 -16.32
N ILE A 366 -6.34 -10.38 -15.29
CA ILE A 366 -7.64 -10.74 -14.69
C ILE A 366 -8.79 -10.45 -15.66
N VAL A 367 -8.80 -9.28 -16.31
CA VAL A 367 -9.86 -8.87 -17.22
C VAL A 367 -9.94 -9.79 -18.44
N ALA A 368 -8.81 -10.32 -18.92
CA ALA A 368 -8.80 -11.30 -20.00
C ALA A 368 -9.51 -12.61 -19.64
N GLN A 369 -9.56 -12.97 -18.35
CA GLN A 369 -10.15 -14.22 -17.84
C GLN A 369 -11.57 -14.03 -17.26
N THR A 370 -11.98 -12.79 -17.01
CA THR A 370 -13.22 -12.48 -16.30
C THR A 370 -14.35 -12.18 -17.29
N PRO A 371 -15.57 -12.72 -17.09
CA PRO A 371 -16.72 -12.34 -17.90
C PRO A 371 -16.97 -10.83 -17.91
N LYS A 372 -17.27 -10.26 -19.07
CA LYS A 372 -17.58 -8.83 -19.19
C LYS A 372 -18.75 -8.45 -18.28
N GLY A 373 -18.61 -7.33 -17.55
CA GLY A 373 -19.62 -6.83 -16.63
C GLY A 373 -19.69 -7.57 -15.29
N ALA A 374 -18.69 -8.40 -14.97
CA ALA A 374 -18.57 -9.01 -13.65
C ALA A 374 -17.73 -8.16 -12.68
N GLY A 375 -18.10 -8.20 -11.41
CA GLY A 375 -17.30 -7.66 -10.31
C GLY A 375 -16.17 -8.60 -9.89
N GLN A 376 -15.57 -8.31 -8.73
CA GLN A 376 -14.54 -9.18 -8.16
C GLN A 376 -15.09 -10.56 -7.77
N PRO A 377 -14.26 -11.61 -7.79
CA PRO A 377 -14.61 -12.91 -7.23
C PRO A 377 -15.03 -12.79 -5.75
N ILE A 378 -15.94 -13.66 -5.30
CA ILE A 378 -16.31 -13.71 -3.88
C ILE A 378 -15.14 -14.31 -3.11
N ALA A 379 -14.51 -13.52 -2.25
CA ALA A 379 -13.55 -14.00 -1.26
C ALA A 379 -14.25 -14.18 0.10
N VAL A 380 -13.99 -15.30 0.76
CA VAL A 380 -14.36 -15.52 2.17
C VAL A 380 -13.11 -15.56 3.02
N PHE A 381 -13.24 -15.37 4.33
CA PHE A 381 -12.11 -15.35 5.25
C PHE A 381 -11.24 -16.61 5.15
N SER A 382 -11.84 -17.79 4.92
CA SER A 382 -11.07 -19.03 4.76
C SER A 382 -10.14 -19.00 3.54
N ASP A 383 -10.46 -18.24 2.49
CA ASP A 383 -9.59 -18.10 1.34
C ASP A 383 -8.38 -17.25 1.67
N LEU A 384 -8.58 -16.14 2.39
CA LEU A 384 -7.50 -15.28 2.86
C LEU A 384 -6.51 -16.07 3.72
N MET A 385 -7.02 -16.89 4.65
CA MET A 385 -6.19 -17.77 5.48
C MET A 385 -5.48 -18.86 4.65
N ASN A 386 -6.14 -19.42 3.63
CA ASN A 386 -5.51 -20.40 2.76
C ASN A 386 -4.40 -19.78 1.89
N VAL A 387 -4.58 -18.54 1.44
CA VAL A 387 -3.55 -17.77 0.74
C VAL A 387 -2.40 -17.47 1.70
N ALA A 388 -2.67 -16.95 2.90
CA ALA A 388 -1.65 -16.66 3.92
C ALA A 388 -0.84 -17.90 4.32
N ARG A 389 -1.46 -19.08 4.36
CA ARG A 389 -0.77 -20.36 4.62
C ARG A 389 0.19 -20.78 3.50
N LYS A 390 -0.09 -20.41 2.24
CA LYS A 390 0.82 -20.67 1.11
C LYS A 390 2.10 -19.83 1.21
N TYR A 391 2.03 -18.67 1.86
CA TYR A 391 3.17 -17.77 2.09
C TYR A 391 3.90 -18.02 3.42
N GLY A 392 3.71 -19.18 4.05
CA GLY A 392 4.58 -19.64 5.14
C GLY A 392 4.16 -19.31 6.57
N SER A 393 2.89 -19.00 6.83
CA SER A 393 2.39 -19.00 8.22
C SER A 393 2.22 -20.44 8.72
N THR A 394 3.13 -20.88 9.59
CA THR A 394 2.99 -22.12 10.36
C THR A 394 1.69 -22.08 11.16
N SER A 395 0.99 -23.22 11.23
CA SER A 395 -0.22 -23.35 12.03
C SER A 395 0.04 -22.96 13.48
N MET A 396 -0.60 -21.90 13.98
CA MET A 396 -0.65 -21.63 15.41
C MET A 396 -1.49 -22.71 16.08
N THR A 397 -0.85 -23.56 16.88
CA THR A 397 -1.54 -24.53 17.74
C THR A 397 -1.65 -23.91 19.12
N VAL A 398 -2.84 -23.41 19.46
CA VAL A 398 -3.12 -22.94 20.82
C VAL A 398 -3.39 -24.16 21.69
N THR A 399 -2.44 -24.48 22.57
CA THR A 399 -2.65 -25.50 23.61
C THR A 399 -3.05 -24.78 24.88
N GLN A 400 -4.32 -24.87 25.26
CA GLN A 400 -4.81 -24.30 26.50
C GLN A 400 -4.73 -25.38 27.59
N SER A 401 -3.91 -25.14 28.62
CA SER A 401 -3.84 -26.03 29.78
C SER A 401 -4.93 -25.66 30.78
N ARG A 402 -5.53 -26.68 31.39
CA ARG A 402 -6.56 -26.52 32.43
C ARG A 402 -6.03 -25.85 33.70
N SER A 403 -4.70 -25.72 33.84
CA SER A 403 -4.01 -25.04 34.94
C SER A 403 -4.08 -23.51 34.88
N ASP A 404 -4.40 -22.94 33.71
CA ASP A 404 -4.32 -21.50 33.47
C ASP A 404 -5.64 -20.78 33.81
N LEU A 405 -6.55 -21.49 34.49
CA LEU A 405 -7.87 -21.04 34.97
C LEU A 405 -7.88 -20.86 36.49
N GLY A 406 -6.73 -20.50 37.09
CA GLY A 406 -6.57 -20.25 38.52
C GLY A 406 -7.29 -19.00 39.00
#